data_AF-A0A2V8JYS4-F1
#
_entry.id   AF-A0A2V8JYS4-F1
#
_cell.length_a   1.000
_cell.length_b   1.000
_cell.length_c   1.000
_cell.angle_alpha   90.00
_cell.angle_beta   90.00
_cell.angle_gamma   90.00
#
_symmetry.space_group_name_H-M   'P 1'
#
loop_
_entity.id
_entity.type
_entity.pdbx_description
1 polymer ?
#
loop_
_entity_poly.entity_id
_entity_poly.type
_entity_poly.pdbx_seq_one_letter_code
_entity_poly.pdbx_strand_id
1 'polypeptide(L)' 'MKNITLALDEETLAAGRAYAERHQTTLNALVRELLVKTVIADRQGAVGEMFRLMDAYPGNSRGQRWTREDLYAR' A
#
# COMPACT_ATOMS: atom_id res chain seq x y z
N MET A 1 -7.32 -19.31 10.37
CA MET A 1 -6.16 -18.59 9.79
C MET A 1 -5.64 -19.37 8.59
N LYS A 2 -5.15 -18.69 7.54
CA LYS A 2 -4.50 -19.35 6.40
C LYS A 2 -2.98 -19.25 6.57
N ASN A 3 -2.26 -20.33 6.32
CA ASN A 3 -0.81 -20.34 6.33
C ASN A 3 -0.28 -20.03 4.93
N ILE A 4 0.85 -19.32 4.87
CA ILE A 4 1.59 -19.10 3.63
C ILE A 4 2.94 -19.80 3.72
N THR A 5 3.38 -20.39 2.62
CA THR A 5 4.76 -20.86 2.45
C THR A 5 5.50 -19.80 1.69
N LEU A 6 6.59 -19.28 2.27
CA LEU A 6 7.43 -18.25 1.66
C LEU A 6 8.84 -18.82 1.48
N ALA A 7 9.34 -18.78 0.25
CA ALA A 7 10.73 -19.11 -0.04
C ALA A 7 11.60 -17.88 0.27
N LEU A 8 12.65 -18.08 1.07
CA LEU A 8 13.63 -17.08 1.48
C LEU A 8 15.01 -17.73 1.44
N ASP A 9 16.05 -16.95 1.16
CA ASP A 9 17.42 -17.38 1.41
C ASP A 9 17.70 -17.45 2.92
N GLU A 10 18.71 -18.24 3.29
CA GLU A 10 19.03 -18.53 4.69
C GLU A 10 19.50 -17.27 5.45
N GLU A 11 20.21 -16.37 4.76
CA GLU A 11 20.73 -15.13 5.35
C GLU A 11 19.58 -14.20 5.74
N THR A 12 18.61 -14.00 4.83
CA THR A 12 17.41 -13.21 5.09
C THR A 12 16.57 -13.84 6.22
N LEU A 13 16.43 -15.17 6.26
CA LEU A 13 15.70 -15.86 7.32
C LEU A 13 16.35 -15.63 8.69
N ALA A 14 17.67 -15.78 8.78
CA ALA A 14 18.43 -15.57 10.01
C ALA A 14 18.35 -14.11 10.48
N ALA A 15 18.59 -13.15 9.59
CA ALA A 15 18.52 -11.73 9.88
C ALA A 15 17.10 -11.31 10.35
N GLY A 16 16.07 -11.82 9.68
CA GLY A 16 14.68 -11.57 10.04
C GLY A 16 14.31 -12.10 11.43
N ARG A 17 14.79 -13.30 11.79
CA ARG A 17 14.59 -13.86 13.14
C ARG A 17 15.30 -13.04 14.20
N ALA A 18 16.57 -12.69 13.99
CA ALA A 18 17.34 -11.88 14.94
C ALA A 18 16.73 -10.47 15.12
N TYR A 19 16.19 -9.89 14.05
CA TYR A 19 15.42 -8.66 14.15
C TYR A 19 14.16 -8.84 14.99
N ALA A 20 13.33 -9.84 14.68
CA ALA A 20 12.09 -10.10 15.41
C ALA A 20 12.34 -10.32 16.91
N GLU A 21 13.37 -11.09 17.26
CA GLU A 21 13.76 -11.35 18.64
C GLU A 21 14.17 -10.08 19.40
N ARG A 22 15.02 -9.24 18.79
CA ARG A 22 15.41 -7.93 19.37
C ARG A 22 14.22 -7.02 19.63
N HIS A 23 13.16 -7.16 18.83
CA HIS A 23 11.91 -6.41 18.95
C HIS A 23 10.81 -7.17 19.71
N GLN A 24 11.16 -8.23 20.44
CA GLN A 24 10.23 -9.04 21.26
C GLN A 24 9.01 -9.54 20.49
N THR A 25 9.21 -9.91 19.22
CA THR A 25 8.17 -10.42 18.32
C THR A 25 8.62 -11.70 17.62
N THR A 26 7.78 -12.25 16.76
CA THR A 26 8.11 -13.42 15.94
C THR A 26 8.21 -13.02 14.48
N LEU A 27 8.97 -13.77 13.68
CA LEU A 27 9.07 -13.53 12.24
C LEU A 27 7.69 -13.53 11.56
N ASN A 28 6.80 -14.44 11.96
CA ASN A 28 5.42 -14.48 11.43
C ASN A 28 4.57 -13.28 11.83
N ALA A 29 4.78 -12.72 13.03
CA ALA A 29 4.10 -11.50 13.45
C ALA A 29 4.66 -10.28 12.69
N LEU A 30 5.99 -10.20 12.53
CA LEU A 30 6.66 -9.18 11.74
C LEU A 30 6.18 -9.16 10.28
N VAL A 31 6.15 -10.32 9.61
CA VAL A 31 5.66 -10.43 8.23
C VAL A 31 4.21 -9.96 8.11
N ARG A 32 3.35 -10.33 9.06
CA ARG A 32 1.96 -9.86 9.09
C ARG A 32 1.87 -8.35 9.26
N GLU A 33 2.60 -7.79 10.20
CA GLU A 33 2.61 -6.35 10.45
C GLU A 33 3.11 -5.57 9.24
N LEU A 34 4.16 -6.06 8.59
CA LEU A 34 4.67 -5.48 7.35
C LEU A 34 3.62 -5.52 6.25
N LEU A 35 2.95 -6.66 6.02
CA LEU A 35 1.87 -6.75 5.02
C LEU A 35 0.70 -5.79 5.32
N VAL A 36 0.33 -5.62 6.59
CA VAL A 36 -0.70 -4.65 6.97
C VAL A 36 -0.22 -3.23 6.66
N LYS A 37 1.00 -2.87 7.07
CA LYS A 37 1.55 -1.53 6.85
C LYS A 37 1.77 -1.20 5.37
N THR A 38 2.29 -2.13 4.59
CA THR A 38 2.66 -1.87 3.20
C THR A 38 1.49 -2.00 2.23
N VAL A 39 0.54 -2.90 2.50
CA VAL A 39 -0.57 -3.17 1.57
C VAL A 39 -1.88 -2.55 2.05
N ILE A 40 -2.19 -2.69 3.35
CA ILE A 40 -3.49 -2.26 3.88
C ILE A 40 -3.46 -0.78 4.23
N ALA A 41 -2.43 -0.30 4.92
CA ALA A 41 -2.33 1.12 5.27
C ALA A 41 -2.10 1.99 4.02
N ASP A 42 -1.37 1.50 3.02
CA ASP A 42 -1.27 2.15 1.71
C ASP A 42 -2.64 2.26 1.02
N ARG A 43 -3.42 1.18 1.00
CA ARG A 43 -4.78 1.21 0.43
C ARG A 43 -5.73 2.14 1.18
N GLN A 44 -5.72 2.12 2.51
CA GLN A 44 -6.58 2.99 3.32
C GLN A 44 -6.15 4.46 3.23
N GLY A 45 -4.84 4.72 3.22
CA GLY A 45 -4.27 6.06 3.02
C GLY A 45 -4.58 6.59 1.62
N ALA A 46 -4.43 5.77 0.58
CA ALA A 46 -4.75 6.15 -0.80
C ALA A 46 -6.24 6.45 -0.98
N VAL A 47 -7.13 5.65 -0.38
CA VAL A 47 -8.58 5.90 -0.43
C VAL A 47 -8.96 7.15 0.37
N GLY A 48 -8.38 7.35 1.55
CA GLY A 48 -8.58 8.55 2.36
C GLY A 48 -8.10 9.81 1.65
N GLU A 49 -6.92 9.76 1.02
CA GLU A 49 -6.36 10.86 0.24
C GLU A 49 -7.19 11.15 -1.01
N MET A 50 -7.69 10.11 -1.69
CA MET A 50 -8.62 10.26 -2.81
C MET A 50 -9.89 11.01 -2.39
N PHE A 51 -10.52 10.62 -1.28
CA PHE A 51 -11.70 11.33 -0.76
C PHE A 51 -11.37 12.77 -0.34
N ARG A 52 -10.23 12.99 0.34
CA ARG A 52 -9.76 14.33 0.70
C ARG A 52 -9.61 15.23 -0.52
N LEU A 53 -9.06 14.72 -1.62
CA LEU A 53 -8.90 15.45 -2.88
C LEU A 53 -10.26 15.74 -3.55
N MET A 54 -11.19 14.78 -3.54
CA MET A 54 -12.54 14.96 -4.07
C MET A 54 -13.33 16.03 -3.29
N ASP A 55 -13.22 16.03 -1.96
CA ASP A 55 -13.89 17.01 -1.10
C ASP A 55 -13.25 18.40 -1.19
N ALA A 56 -11.92 18.47 -1.25
CA ALA A 56 -11.19 19.74 -1.35
C ALA A 56 -11.36 20.41 -2.72
N TYR A 57 -11.57 19.61 -3.78
CA TYR A 57 -11.70 20.10 -5.15
C TYR A 57 -12.99 19.55 -5.80
N PRO A 58 -14.16 20.12 -5.46
CA PRO A 58 -15.41 19.78 -6.12
C PRO A 58 -15.31 20.18 -7.60
N GLY A 59 -15.00 19.20 -8.45
CA GLY A 59 -14.71 19.42 -9.86
C GLY A 59 -15.83 20.22 -10.53
N ASN A 60 -15.46 21.27 -11.27
CA ASN A 60 -16.40 22.07 -12.04
C ASN A 60 -15.86 22.27 -13.45
N SER A 61 -16.33 21.45 -14.39
CA SER A 61 -15.96 21.56 -15.80
C SER A 61 -16.55 22.79 -16.50
N ARG A 62 -17.41 23.57 -15.83
CA ARG A 62 -18.08 24.77 -16.38
C ARG A 62 -18.76 24.54 -17.74
N GLY A 63 -19.25 23.33 -17.97
CA GLY A 63 -19.87 22.92 -19.24
C GLY A 63 -18.88 22.55 -20.35
N GLN A 64 -17.57 22.60 -20.11
CA GLN A 64 -16.54 22.19 -21.05
C GLN A 64 -16.57 20.66 -21.23
N ARG A 65 -16.49 20.23 -22.49
CA ARG A 65 -16.42 18.83 -22.89
C ARG A 65 -15.11 18.61 -23.62
N TRP A 66 -14.50 17.46 -23.42
CA TRP A 66 -13.31 17.04 -24.14
C TRP A 66 -13.63 15.75 -24.89
N THR A 67 -13.25 15.70 -26.16
CA THR A 67 -13.15 14.44 -26.90
C THR A 67 -11.82 13.78 -26.57
N ARG A 68 -11.68 12.49 -26.88
CA ARG A 68 -10.43 11.76 -26.62
C ARG A 68 -9.29 12.33 -27.46
N GLU A 69 -9.61 12.76 -28.68
CA GLU A 69 -8.69 13.36 -29.64
C GLU A 69 -8.16 14.72 -29.12
N ASP A 70 -8.98 15.52 -28.43
CA ASP A 70 -8.56 16.79 -27.80
C ASP A 70 -7.52 16.60 -26.68
N LEU A 71 -7.53 15.44 -26.01
CA LEU A 71 -6.65 15.14 -24.87
C LEU A 71 -5.29 14.57 -25.29
N TYR A 72 -5.21 13.95 -26.47
CA TYR A 72 -3.98 13.32 -26.97
C TYR A 72 -2.99 14.30 -27.62
N ALA A 73 -3.43 15.51 -27.98
CA ALA A 73 -2.63 16.49 -28.71
C ALA A 73 -1.74 17.40 -27.83
N ARG A 74 -1.36 16.96 -26.63
CA ARG A 74 -0.46 17.70 -25.73
C ARG A 74 0.95 17.16 -25.72
#